data_AF-A0ABD6T8D4-F1
#
_entry.id   AF-A0ABD6T8D4-F1
#
_cell.length_a   1.000
_cell.length_b   1.000
_cell.length_c   1.000
_cell.angle_alpha   90.00
_cell.angle_beta   90.00
_cell.angle_gamma   90.00
#
_symmetry.space_group_name_H-M   'P 1'
#
loop_
_entity.id
_entity.type
_entity.pdbx_description
1 polymer ?
#
loop_
_entity_poly.entity_id
_entity_poly.type
_entity_poly.pdbx_seq_one_letter_code
_entity_poly.pdbx_strand_id
1 'polypeptide(L)'
;MLNLINMKHKKYITNMVELKISLKENSCLSEKQKRALTVLLDSDMYFLSYCFDEDWDLMYSDSKTYFIQKLFDGLWEMSWMQTTCEDHIYAIQFIYKDFKKIQDFAFHVLTDHVEGEYKKIEVYISPTEFEEIRKIID
;
A
#
# COMPACT_ATOMS: atom_id res chain seq x y z
N MET A 1 -4.83 -8.95 -31.48
CA MET A 1 -4.51 -9.76 -30.28
C MET A 1 -3.12 -9.39 -29.84
N LEU A 2 -2.99 -8.31 -29.06
CA LEU A 2 -1.69 -7.86 -28.55
C LEU A 2 -1.26 -8.76 -27.39
N ASN A 3 0.02 -9.12 -27.39
CA ASN A 3 0.74 -9.89 -26.38
C ASN A 3 0.54 -9.30 -24.97
N LEU A 4 -0.43 -9.82 -24.22
CA LEU A 4 -0.64 -9.55 -22.79
C LEU A 4 0.16 -10.49 -21.87
N ILE A 5 0.99 -11.39 -22.42
CA ILE A 5 1.63 -12.48 -21.66
C ILE A 5 3.13 -12.26 -21.51
N ASN A 6 3.54 -11.06 -21.10
CA ASN A 6 4.90 -10.86 -20.59
C ASN A 6 4.94 -9.87 -19.43
N MET A 7 3.93 -9.96 -18.55
CA MET A 7 4.07 -9.42 -17.20
C MET A 7 5.07 -10.33 -16.47
N LYS A 8 6.31 -9.88 -16.31
CA LYS A 8 7.28 -10.50 -15.40
C LYS A 8 6.54 -10.77 -14.09
N HIS A 9 6.22 -12.03 -13.80
CA HIS A 9 5.63 -12.40 -12.52
C HIS A 9 6.68 -12.14 -11.45
N LYS A 10 6.63 -10.95 -10.84
CA LYS A 10 7.38 -10.67 -9.63
C LYS A 10 7.02 -11.78 -8.65
N LYS A 11 8.00 -12.60 -8.27
CA LYS A 11 7.77 -13.67 -7.31
C LYS A 11 7.62 -13.01 -5.94
N TYR A 12 6.38 -12.90 -5.47
CA TYR A 12 6.06 -12.34 -4.17
C TYR A 12 6.35 -13.36 -3.06
N ILE A 13 6.86 -12.87 -1.94
CA ILE A 13 7.09 -13.64 -0.72
C ILE A 13 5.75 -13.77 0.01
N THR A 14 5.25 -15.00 0.13
CA THR A 14 3.98 -15.28 0.83
C THR A 14 4.18 -15.69 2.28
N ASN A 15 5.39 -16.15 2.65
CA ASN A 15 5.75 -16.47 4.01
C ASN A 15 5.99 -15.19 4.82
N MET A 16 5.23 -15.02 5.91
CA MET A 16 5.28 -13.80 6.74
C MET A 16 6.65 -13.57 7.39
N VAL A 17 7.32 -14.64 7.83
CA VAL A 17 8.64 -14.53 8.49
C VAL A 17 9.69 -14.05 7.49
N GLU A 18 9.74 -14.68 6.31
CA GLU A 18 10.64 -14.28 5.23
C GLU A 18 10.38 -12.84 4.76
N LEU A 19 9.11 -12.45 4.69
CA LEU A 19 8.71 -11.10 4.30
C LEU A 19 9.19 -10.05 5.31
N LYS A 20 9.05 -10.31 6.61
CA LYS A 20 9.55 -9.42 7.66
C LYS A 20 11.07 -9.28 7.66
N ILE A 21 11.80 -10.37 7.41
CA ILE A 21 13.26 -10.33 7.24
C ILE A 21 13.62 -9.44 6.03
N SER A 22 12.95 -9.68 4.90
CA SER A 22 13.17 -8.90 3.67
C SER A 22 12.86 -7.41 3.87
N LEU A 23 11.80 -7.08 4.60
CA LEU A 23 11.44 -5.69 4.95
C LEU A 23 12.54 -5.02 5.79
N LYS A 24 13.06 -5.73 6.81
CA LYS A 24 14.11 -5.22 7.69
C LYS A 24 15.41 -4.94 6.92
N GLU A 25 15.77 -5.83 6.01
CA GLU A 25 17.01 -5.78 5.23
C GLU A 25 16.91 -4.86 3.99
N ASN A 26 15.71 -4.40 3.63
CA ASN A 26 15.50 -3.57 2.44
C ASN A 26 16.23 -2.22 2.56
N SER A 27 17.20 -1.97 1.67
CA SER A 27 18.02 -0.75 1.64
C SER A 27 17.35 0.45 0.96
N CYS A 28 16.26 0.24 0.22
CA CYS A 28 15.50 1.30 -0.45
C CYS A 28 14.55 2.03 0.52
N LEU A 29 14.23 1.40 1.65
CA LEU A 29 13.32 1.94 2.66
C LEU A 29 14.09 2.61 3.79
N SER A 30 13.64 3.80 4.19
CA SER A 30 14.05 4.43 5.44
C SER A 30 13.52 3.67 6.65
N GLU A 31 14.13 3.89 7.82
CA GLU A 31 13.68 3.25 9.06
C GLU A 31 12.24 3.66 9.45
N LYS A 32 11.81 4.89 9.17
CA LYS A 32 10.39 5.28 9.34
C LYS A 32 9.46 4.43 8.47
N GLN A 33 9.78 4.29 7.19
CA GLN A 33 8.97 3.50 6.25
C GLN A 33 8.92 2.02 6.67
N LYS A 34 10.06 1.42 7.04
CA LYS A 34 10.11 0.03 7.53
C LYS A 34 9.22 -0.19 8.75
N ARG A 35 9.27 0.74 9.72
CA ARG A 35 8.44 0.66 10.92
C ARG A 35 6.94 0.73 10.59
N ALA A 36 6.52 1.64 9.72
CA ALA A 36 5.12 1.74 9.31
C ALA A 36 4.63 0.48 8.59
N LEU A 37 5.42 -0.05 7.65
CA LEU A 37 5.09 -1.31 6.96
C LEU A 37 5.08 -2.51 7.92
N THR A 38 5.91 -2.49 8.97
CA THR A 38 5.89 -3.52 10.02
C THR A 38 4.58 -3.50 10.78
N VAL A 39 4.08 -2.33 11.17
CA VAL A 39 2.76 -2.21 11.82
C VAL A 39 1.66 -2.79 10.93
N LEU A 40 1.65 -2.48 9.63
CA LEU A 40 0.66 -3.05 8.70
C LEU A 40 0.79 -4.57 8.57
N LEU A 41 2.01 -5.13 8.57
CA LEU A 41 2.23 -6.57 8.56
C LEU A 41 1.79 -7.25 9.87
N ASP A 42 1.96 -6.57 11.00
CA ASP A 42 1.62 -7.05 12.34
C ASP A 42 0.13 -6.90 12.67
N SER A 43 -0.61 -6.09 11.92
CA SER A 43 -2.06 -5.92 12.08
C SER A 43 -2.81 -7.27 12.05
N ASP A 44 -3.92 -7.36 12.76
CA ASP A 44 -4.79 -8.55 12.70
C ASP A 44 -5.53 -8.67 11.35
N MET A 45 -5.46 -7.62 10.52
CA MET A 45 -6.05 -7.62 9.18
C MET A 45 -5.29 -8.58 8.26
N TYR A 46 -6.01 -9.43 7.55
CA TYR A 46 -5.42 -10.28 6.50
C TYR A 46 -5.31 -9.55 5.16
N PHE A 47 -6.33 -8.74 4.85
CA PHE A 47 -6.43 -7.92 3.66
C PHE A 47 -6.34 -6.44 4.04
N LEU A 48 -5.65 -5.66 3.22
CA LEU A 48 -5.63 -4.20 3.31
C LEU A 48 -6.53 -3.65 2.22
N SER A 49 -7.50 -2.84 2.63
CA SER A 49 -8.37 -2.09 1.73
C SER A 49 -7.72 -0.76 1.39
N TYR A 50 -7.79 -0.36 0.12
CA TYR A 50 -7.16 0.87 -0.34
C TYR A 50 -7.86 1.48 -1.54
N CYS A 51 -7.70 2.77 -1.76
CA CYS A 51 -8.13 3.46 -2.97
C CYS A 51 -7.02 4.37 -3.52
N PHE A 52 -7.18 4.83 -4.77
CA PHE A 52 -6.23 5.72 -5.43
C PHE A 52 -6.75 7.16 -5.41
N ASP A 53 -5.87 8.12 -5.08
CA ASP A 53 -6.19 9.57 -5.12
C ASP A 53 -7.51 9.97 -4.44
N GLU A 54 -7.87 9.28 -3.35
CA GLU A 54 -9.09 9.52 -2.56
C GLU A 54 -10.40 9.21 -3.35
N ASP A 55 -10.30 8.49 -4.48
CA ASP A 55 -11.43 8.04 -5.28
C ASP A 55 -11.99 6.71 -4.74
N TRP A 56 -13.04 6.80 -3.94
CA TRP A 56 -13.65 5.64 -3.27
C TRP A 56 -14.43 4.73 -4.22
N ASP A 57 -14.78 5.20 -5.42
CA ASP A 57 -15.34 4.34 -6.46
C ASP A 57 -14.28 3.34 -6.98
N LEU A 58 -13.00 3.64 -6.73
CA LEU A 58 -11.84 2.81 -7.01
C LEU A 58 -11.27 2.16 -5.74
N MET A 59 -12.15 1.57 -4.92
CA MET A 59 -11.76 0.79 -3.74
C MET A 59 -11.32 -0.63 -4.13
N TYR A 60 -10.13 -1.03 -3.68
CA TYR A 60 -9.54 -2.34 -3.89
C TYR A 60 -9.15 -2.99 -2.56
N SER A 61 -8.83 -4.28 -2.61
CA SER A 61 -8.31 -5.00 -1.46
C SER A 61 -7.29 -6.05 -1.90
N ASP A 62 -6.18 -6.14 -1.18
CA ASP A 62 -5.11 -7.09 -1.42
C ASP A 62 -4.71 -7.80 -0.12
N SER A 63 -4.17 -9.02 -0.22
CA SER A 63 -3.50 -9.60 0.95
C SER A 63 -2.36 -8.67 1.38
N LYS A 64 -2.24 -8.42 2.69
CA LYS A 64 -1.20 -7.52 3.22
C LYS A 64 0.21 -7.93 2.77
N THR A 65 0.46 -9.23 2.60
CA THR A 65 1.76 -9.72 2.14
C THR A 65 2.07 -9.22 0.72
N TYR A 66 1.11 -9.25 -0.20
CA TYR A 66 1.28 -8.73 -1.55
C TYR A 66 1.33 -7.21 -1.58
N PHE A 67 0.39 -6.55 -0.90
CA PHE A 67 0.30 -5.09 -0.86
C PHE A 67 1.60 -4.46 -0.39
N ILE A 68 2.14 -4.92 0.74
CA ILE A 68 3.35 -4.34 1.36
C ILE A 68 4.57 -4.46 0.44
N GLN A 69 4.69 -5.54 -0.32
CA GLN A 69 5.80 -5.73 -1.27
C GLN A 69 5.74 -4.80 -2.49
N LYS A 70 4.59 -4.16 -2.76
CA LYS A 70 4.45 -3.13 -3.79
C LYS A 70 5.04 -1.79 -3.33
N LEU A 71 5.21 -1.59 -2.02
CA LEU A 71 5.79 -0.39 -1.42
C LEU A 71 7.31 -0.48 -1.20
N PHE A 72 7.96 -1.57 -1.62
CA PHE A 72 9.38 -1.84 -1.33
C PHE A 72 10.38 -0.92 -2.05
N ASP A 73 9.94 -0.12 -3.02
CA ASP A 73 10.82 0.82 -3.72
C ASP A 73 11.18 2.05 -2.87
N GLY A 74 10.41 2.33 -1.81
CA GLY A 74 10.61 3.47 -0.92
C GLY A 74 10.44 4.84 -1.58
N LEU A 75 9.93 4.91 -2.81
CA LEU A 75 9.77 6.15 -3.58
C LEU A 75 8.44 6.85 -3.26
N TRP A 76 8.14 6.97 -1.97
CA TRP A 76 6.91 7.54 -1.44
C TRP A 76 7.11 8.12 -0.04
N GLU A 77 6.24 9.05 0.33
CA GLU A 77 6.14 9.64 1.66
C GLU A 77 4.82 9.23 2.32
N MET A 78 4.70 9.47 3.63
CA MET A 78 3.49 9.15 4.39
C MET A 78 2.83 10.42 4.89
N SER A 79 1.51 10.47 4.79
CA SER A 79 0.69 11.45 5.48
C SER A 79 -0.56 10.79 6.05
N TRP A 80 -1.25 11.54 6.90
CA TRP A 80 -2.60 11.20 7.32
C TRP A 80 -3.60 11.75 6.31
N MET A 81 -4.64 10.99 6.03
CA MET A 81 -5.83 11.57 5.43
C MET A 81 -6.51 12.46 6.47
N GLN A 82 -6.82 13.71 6.11
CA GLN A 82 -7.77 14.51 6.87
C GLN A 82 -9.17 14.05 6.49
N THR A 83 -9.81 13.25 7.34
CA THR A 83 -11.21 12.86 7.10
C THR A 83 -12.14 13.99 7.54
N THR A 84 -13.12 14.33 6.70
CA THR A 84 -14.20 15.28 7.03
C THR A 84 -15.46 14.58 7.52
N CYS A 85 -15.44 13.24 7.60
CA CYS A 85 -16.58 12.44 8.04
C CYS A 85 -16.64 12.33 9.56
N GLU A 86 -17.85 12.32 10.11
CA GLU A 86 -18.12 12.16 11.55
C GLU A 86 -17.74 10.75 12.08
N ASP A 87 -17.52 9.80 11.17
CA ASP A 87 -17.09 8.44 11.49
C ASP A 87 -15.56 8.35 11.66
N HIS A 88 -15.14 7.54 12.64
CA HIS A 88 -13.73 7.23 12.96
C HIS A 88 -13.05 6.35 11.89
N ILE A 89 -13.02 6.82 10.64
CA ILE A 89 -12.26 6.20 9.56
C ILE A 89 -10.83 6.70 9.66
N TYR A 90 -9.88 5.76 9.79
CA TYR A 90 -8.46 6.05 9.81
C TYR A 90 -7.81 5.52 8.54
N ALA A 91 -7.03 6.36 7.88
CA ALA A 91 -6.26 5.96 6.72
C ALA A 91 -4.87 6.59 6.69
N ILE A 92 -3.88 5.77 6.34
CA ILE A 92 -2.54 6.23 5.98
C ILE A 92 -2.50 6.47 4.47
N GLN A 93 -1.98 7.62 4.07
CA GLN A 93 -1.73 7.95 2.68
C GLN A 93 -0.26 7.70 2.34
N PHE A 94 -0.02 6.91 1.29
CA PHE A 94 1.28 6.76 0.64
C PHE A 94 1.34 7.67 -0.58
N ILE A 95 2.15 8.72 -0.52
CA ILE A 95 2.26 9.74 -1.57
C ILE A 95 3.52 9.46 -2.40
N TYR A 96 3.35 9.06 -3.65
CA TYR A 96 4.46 8.76 -4.54
C TYR A 96 5.14 10.03 -5.07
N LYS A 97 6.47 9.94 -5.25
CA LYS A 97 7.26 11.04 -5.83
C LYS A 97 6.82 11.36 -7.26
N ASP A 98 6.64 10.31 -8.06
CA ASP A 98 6.19 10.35 -9.45
C ASP A 98 4.81 9.72 -9.60
N PHE A 99 4.06 10.13 -10.63
CA PHE A 99 2.81 9.47 -10.99
C PHE A 99 3.05 8.00 -11.34
N LYS A 100 2.11 7.15 -10.93
CA LYS A 100 2.12 5.70 -11.16
C LYS A 100 0.85 5.30 -11.91
N LYS A 101 0.90 4.24 -12.69
CA LYS A 101 -0.31 3.69 -13.32
C LYS A 101 -0.99 2.73 -12.37
N ILE A 102 -2.33 2.77 -12.33
CA ILE A 102 -3.13 1.82 -11.54
C ILE A 102 -2.72 0.38 -11.85
N GLN A 103 -2.52 0.05 -13.13
CA GLN A 103 -2.07 -1.29 -13.55
C GLN A 103 -0.74 -1.74 -12.95
N ASP A 104 0.20 -0.82 -12.68
CA ASP A 104 1.50 -1.18 -12.10
C ASP A 104 1.35 -1.70 -10.66
N PHE A 105 0.26 -1.32 -9.99
CA PHE A 105 -0.03 -1.67 -8.61
C PHE A 105 -1.14 -2.72 -8.49
N ALA A 106 -2.31 -2.46 -9.05
CA ALA A 106 -3.51 -3.30 -9.01
C ALA A 106 -3.63 -4.20 -10.25
N PHE A 107 -2.51 -4.75 -10.72
CA PHE A 107 -2.41 -5.49 -11.99
C PHE A 107 -3.35 -6.71 -12.15
N HIS A 108 -3.82 -7.26 -11.03
CA HIS A 108 -4.71 -8.42 -10.99
C HIS A 108 -6.18 -8.02 -11.05
N VAL A 109 -6.49 -6.72 -10.97
CA VAL A 109 -7.85 -6.20 -11.02
C VAL A 109 -8.19 -5.83 -12.46
N LEU A 110 -9.26 -6.45 -12.98
CA LEU A 110 -9.82 -6.12 -14.28
C LEU A 110 -10.73 -4.88 -14.09
N THR A 111 -10.29 -3.72 -14.56
CA THR A 111 -11.01 -2.45 -14.45
C THR A 111 -10.90 -1.67 -15.75
N ASP A 112 -11.86 -0.80 -16.08
CA ASP A 112 -11.74 0.12 -17.22
C ASP A 112 -10.75 1.26 -16.95
N HIS A 113 -10.27 1.39 -15.70
CA HIS A 113 -9.34 2.42 -15.24
C HIS A 113 -7.87 1.99 -15.29
N VAL A 114 -7.52 0.94 -16.04
CA VAL A 114 -6.15 0.39 -16.11
C VAL A 114 -5.09 1.45 -16.42
N GLU A 115 -5.42 2.37 -17.33
CA GLU A 115 -4.51 3.44 -17.78
C GLU A 115 -4.55 4.68 -16.89
N GLY A 116 -5.40 4.70 -15.84
CA GLY A 116 -5.46 5.78 -14.87
C GLY A 116 -4.12 5.97 -14.17
N GLU A 117 -3.72 7.22 -14.00
CA GLU A 117 -2.54 7.60 -13.24
C GLU A 117 -2.97 8.07 -11.85
N TYR A 118 -2.17 7.73 -10.84
CA TYR A 118 -2.39 8.16 -9.46
C TYR A 118 -1.11 8.68 -8.83
N LYS A 119 -1.25 9.49 -7.78
CA LYS A 119 -0.12 9.97 -6.97
C LYS A 119 -0.19 9.51 -5.52
N LYS A 120 -1.35 9.09 -5.04
CA LYS A 120 -1.57 8.65 -3.68
C LYS A 120 -2.29 7.31 -3.63
N ILE A 121 -1.94 6.51 -2.63
CA ILE A 121 -2.73 5.36 -2.20
C ILE A 121 -3.17 5.62 -0.76
N GLU A 122 -4.46 5.53 -0.52
CA GLU A 122 -5.04 5.60 0.81
C GLU A 122 -5.28 4.18 1.30
N VAL A 123 -4.72 3.81 2.45
CA VAL A 123 -4.91 2.50 3.06
C VAL A 123 -5.68 2.65 4.35
N TYR A 124 -6.82 1.99 4.43
CA TYR A 124 -7.70 1.99 5.59
C TYR A 124 -7.16 1.06 6.67
N ILE A 125 -7.14 1.56 7.89
CA ILE A 125 -6.54 0.87 9.04
C ILE A 125 -7.45 0.95 10.26
N SER A 126 -7.24 0.06 11.24
CA SER A 126 -7.98 0.13 12.49
C SER A 126 -7.41 1.22 13.41
N PRO A 127 -8.15 1.61 14.47
CA PRO A 127 -7.65 2.55 15.48
C PRO A 127 -6.32 2.11 16.11
N THR A 128 -6.09 0.80 16.24
CA THR A 128 -4.85 0.26 16.81
C THR A 128 -3.65 0.55 15.93
N GLU A 129 -3.73 0.25 14.63
CA GLU A 129 -2.63 0.56 13.71
C GLU A 129 -2.46 2.06 13.55
N PHE A 130 -3.55 2.82 13.58
CA PHE A 130 -3.50 4.29 13.55
C PHE A 130 -2.64 4.84 14.68
N GLU A 131 -2.90 4.43 15.92
CA GLU A 131 -2.14 4.89 17.09
C GLU A 131 -0.65 4.52 17.02
N GLU A 132 -0.32 3.34 16.51
CA GLU A 132 1.07 2.91 16.36
C GLU A 132 1.80 3.66 15.22
N ILE A 133 1.14 3.85 14.08
CA ILE A 133 1.71 4.57 12.95
C ILE A 133 1.81 6.08 13.25
N ARG A 134 0.91 6.64 14.06
CA ARG A 134 0.96 8.06 14.49
C ARG A 134 2.25 8.39 15.20
N LYS A 135 2.74 7.50 16.06
CA LYS A 135 4.04 7.62 16.76
C LYS A 135 5.26 7.58 15.80
N ILE A 136 5.06 7.25 14.54
CA ILE A 136 6.10 7.17 13.50
C ILE A 136 6.05 8.42 12.63
N ILE A 137 4.87 8.88 12.25
CA ILE A 137 4.70 10.01 11.32
C ILE A 137 4.92 11.33 12.07
N ASP A 138 4.27 11.52 13.22
CA ASP A 138 4.35 12.71 14.07
C ASP A 138 5.67 12.76 14.87
#